data_AF-A0A8T5LU69-F1
#
_entry.id   AF-A0A8T5LU69-F1
#
_cell.length_a   1.000
_cell.length_b   1.000
_cell.length_c   1.000
_cell.angle_alpha   90.00
_cell.angle_beta   90.00
_cell.angle_gamma   90.00
#
_symmetry.space_group_name_H-M   'P 1'
#
loop_
_entity.id
_entity.type
_entity.pdbx_description
1 polymer ?
#
loop_
_entity_poly.entity_id
_entity_poly.type
_entity_poly.pdbx_seq_one_letter_code
_entity_poly.pdbx_strand_id
1 'polypeptide(L)'
;MPRHDFSRKSPLSPINRLILDNQEYNLSYKVVTEDMKSLGIGGNPNILTYPYLEWKLLPDSWIVKDANDWGGIWSRKVPSQAFWTVDYMKDKYSTETRFFLACLHDPFYYNTTGIKSVGVCLFYEIYSREHWSEVNSSWRQGGSGLFIPDEKITISRIE
;
A
#
# COMPACT_ATOMS: atom_id res chain seq x y z
N MET A 1 30.20 9.20 12.07
CA MET A 1 28.89 8.56 11.81
C MET A 1 29.10 7.45 10.77
N PRO A 2 28.81 6.17 11.07
CA PRO A 2 29.01 5.11 10.09
C PRO A 2 27.92 5.21 9.02
N ARG A 3 28.34 5.21 7.75
CA ARG A 3 27.43 5.11 6.60
C ARG A 3 26.95 3.67 6.53
N HIS A 4 25.65 3.46 6.71
CA HIS A 4 25.06 2.15 6.48
C HIS A 4 25.16 1.81 4.99
N ASP A 5 25.84 0.73 4.71
CA ASP A 5 25.90 0.07 3.41
C ASP A 5 24.51 -0.52 3.09
N PHE A 6 23.85 0.02 2.07
CA PHE A 6 22.52 -0.39 1.61
C PHE A 6 22.56 -1.51 0.56
N SER A 7 23.70 -2.18 0.35
CA SER A 7 23.85 -3.22 -0.68
C SER A 7 23.23 -4.58 -0.33
N ARG A 8 22.58 -4.74 0.83
CA ARG A 8 21.84 -5.96 1.13
C ARG A 8 20.51 -5.96 0.39
N LYS A 9 20.46 -6.67 -0.75
CA LYS A 9 19.22 -7.23 -1.29
C LYS A 9 18.58 -8.09 -0.20
N SER A 10 17.75 -7.49 0.66
CA SER A 10 16.96 -8.24 1.61
C SER A 10 16.09 -9.22 0.83
N PRO A 11 16.10 -10.53 1.18
CA PRO A 11 15.13 -11.46 0.61
C PRO A 11 13.74 -10.88 0.85
N LEU A 12 12.92 -10.89 -0.21
CA LEU A 12 11.55 -10.38 -0.21
C LEU A 12 10.84 -10.86 1.06
N SER A 13 10.63 -9.98 2.04
CA SER A 13 9.77 -10.32 3.18
C SER A 13 8.40 -10.70 2.61
N PRO A 14 7.76 -11.78 3.09
CA PRO A 14 6.48 -12.19 2.58
C PRO A 14 5.50 -11.03 2.72
N ILE A 15 5.10 -10.49 1.57
CA ILE A 15 4.02 -9.53 1.48
C ILE A 15 2.75 -10.34 1.67
N ASN A 16 1.85 -9.88 2.55
CA ASN A 16 0.57 -10.53 2.71
C ASN A 16 -0.12 -10.61 1.33
N ARG A 17 -0.79 -11.72 1.04
CA ARG A 17 -1.45 -11.95 -0.25
C ARG A 17 -2.96 -11.91 -0.07
N LEU A 18 -3.65 -11.40 -1.07
CA LEU A 18 -5.10 -11.39 -1.18
C LEU A 18 -5.49 -12.09 -2.47
N ILE A 19 -6.40 -13.05 -2.41
CA ILE A 19 -7.00 -13.58 -3.63
C ILE A 19 -8.24 -12.75 -3.94
N LEU A 20 -8.40 -12.33 -5.19
CA LEU A 20 -9.58 -11.65 -5.74
C LEU A 20 -9.89 -12.33 -7.08
N ASP A 21 -11.11 -12.82 -7.29
CA ASP A 21 -11.53 -13.46 -8.55
C ASP A 21 -10.56 -14.56 -9.04
N ASN A 22 -10.10 -15.42 -8.13
CA ASN A 22 -9.08 -16.47 -8.36
C ASN A 22 -7.69 -15.95 -8.77
N GLN A 23 -7.43 -14.65 -8.65
CA GLN A 23 -6.12 -14.05 -8.88
C GLN A 23 -5.50 -13.58 -7.57
N GLU A 24 -4.22 -13.91 -7.37
CA GLU A 24 -3.47 -13.50 -6.19
C GLU A 24 -2.83 -12.13 -6.40
N TYR A 25 -3.00 -11.25 -5.41
CA TYR A 25 -2.47 -9.90 -5.37
C TYR A 25 -1.63 -9.68 -4.13
N ASN A 26 -0.53 -8.94 -4.31
CA ASN A 26 0.28 -8.46 -3.19
C ASN A 26 -0.45 -7.35 -2.45
N LEU A 27 -0.54 -7.47 -1.13
CA LEU A 27 -1.10 -6.44 -0.27
C LEU A 27 -0.09 -5.37 0.09
N SER A 28 -0.59 -4.16 0.24
CA SER A 28 0.18 -3.02 0.69
C SER A 28 -0.72 -2.06 1.46
N TYR A 29 -0.11 -1.00 1.97
CA TYR A 29 -0.77 0.00 2.78
C TYR A 29 -0.62 1.36 2.09
N LYS A 30 -1.74 1.96 1.68
CA LYS A 30 -1.74 3.25 0.99
C LYS A 30 -2.28 4.33 1.91
N VAL A 31 -1.57 5.44 2.00
CA VAL A 31 -2.04 6.65 2.66
C VAL A 31 -2.25 7.72 1.59
N VAL A 32 -3.43 8.32 1.60
CA VAL A 32 -3.87 9.38 0.67
C VAL A 32 -4.43 10.55 1.48
N THR A 33 -4.55 11.71 0.87
CA THR A 33 -5.28 12.84 1.46
C THR A 33 -6.77 12.54 1.55
N GLU A 34 -7.53 13.32 2.32
CA GLU A 34 -8.99 13.15 2.45
C GLU A 34 -9.72 13.19 1.10
N ASP A 35 -9.25 14.02 0.16
CA ASP A 35 -9.75 14.13 -1.21
C ASP A 35 -9.23 13.03 -2.16
N MET A 36 -8.71 11.93 -1.59
CA MET A 36 -8.24 10.73 -2.28
C MET A 36 -7.07 10.98 -3.23
N LYS A 37 -6.20 11.95 -2.92
CA LYS A 37 -5.01 12.27 -3.71
C LYS A 37 -3.73 11.75 -3.08
N SER A 38 -2.68 11.67 -3.88
CA SER A 38 -1.33 11.38 -3.38
C SER A 38 -0.83 12.52 -2.50
N LEU A 39 -0.08 12.17 -1.46
CA LEU A 39 0.40 13.10 -0.44
C LEU A 39 1.39 14.18 -0.93
N GLY A 40 1.94 14.07 -2.15
CA GLY A 40 2.93 15.02 -2.67
C GLY A 40 4.26 15.05 -1.91
N ILE A 41 4.52 14.07 -1.05
CA ILE A 41 5.76 14.00 -0.23
C ILE A 41 7.00 13.96 -1.13
N GLY A 42 8.05 14.66 -0.71
CA GLY A 42 9.33 14.70 -1.43
C GLY A 42 9.31 15.64 -2.64
N GLY A 43 8.32 16.53 -2.73
CA GLY A 43 8.20 17.48 -3.84
C GLY A 43 7.74 16.82 -5.14
N ASN A 44 7.03 15.68 -5.06
CA ASN A 44 6.50 15.01 -6.23
C ASN A 44 5.41 15.89 -6.89
N PRO A 45 5.63 16.43 -8.11
CA PRO A 45 4.66 17.27 -8.78
C PRO A 45 3.47 16.48 -9.33
N ASN A 46 3.59 15.16 -9.46
CA ASN A 46 2.58 14.31 -10.07
C ASN A 46 1.55 13.87 -9.03
N ILE A 47 0.57 14.73 -8.78
CA ILE A 47 -0.54 14.43 -7.90
C ILE A 47 -1.53 13.49 -8.59
N LEU A 48 -1.65 12.27 -8.06
CA LEU A 48 -2.57 11.25 -8.54
C LEU A 48 -3.83 11.24 -7.68
N THR A 49 -5.00 11.05 -8.29
CA THR A 49 -6.25 10.72 -7.58
C THR A 49 -6.49 9.21 -7.63
N TYR A 50 -6.95 8.65 -6.52
CA TYR A 50 -7.18 7.22 -6.34
C TYR A 50 -8.67 6.95 -6.09
N PRO A 51 -9.39 6.37 -7.07
CA PRO A 51 -10.75 5.93 -6.83
C PRO A 51 -10.78 4.75 -5.84
N TYR A 52 -11.83 4.66 -5.03
CA TYR A 52 -12.05 3.54 -4.11
C TYR A 52 -12.64 2.35 -4.87
N LEU A 53 -12.16 1.14 -4.58
CA LEU A 53 -12.54 -0.13 -5.25
C LEU A 53 -12.30 -0.16 -6.77
N GLU A 54 -11.40 0.68 -7.26
CA GLU A 54 -11.02 0.74 -8.67
C GLU A 54 -9.50 0.74 -8.83
N TRP A 55 -9.03 0.20 -9.95
CA TRP A 55 -7.60 0.20 -10.28
C TRP A 55 -7.14 1.57 -10.76
N LYS A 56 -6.18 2.15 -10.04
CA LYS A 56 -5.37 3.25 -10.56
C LYS A 56 -4.12 2.67 -11.23
N LEU A 57 -4.10 2.67 -12.55
CA LEU A 57 -2.93 2.28 -13.35
C LEU A 57 -2.18 3.53 -13.85
N LEU A 58 -0.85 3.45 -13.90
CA LEU A 58 -0.01 4.44 -14.56
C LEU A 58 0.29 4.01 -16.01
N PRO A 59 0.46 4.97 -16.93
CA PRO A 59 0.99 4.67 -18.25
C PRO A 59 2.45 4.21 -18.17
N ASP A 60 2.88 3.39 -19.12
CA ASP A 60 4.25 2.84 -19.17
C ASP A 60 5.34 3.91 -19.12
N SER A 61 5.08 5.09 -19.70
CA SER A 61 6.00 6.23 -19.68
C SER A 61 6.29 6.77 -18.27
N TRP A 62 5.49 6.41 -17.28
CA TRP A 62 5.65 6.82 -15.88
C TRP A 62 6.25 5.70 -15.01
N ILE A 63 6.65 4.58 -15.63
CA ILE A 63 7.26 3.43 -14.95
C ILE A 63 8.76 3.44 -15.19
N VAL A 64 9.54 3.74 -14.15
CA VAL A 64 11.01 3.73 -14.21
C VAL A 64 11.53 2.73 -13.19
N LYS A 65 11.88 1.52 -13.66
CA LYS A 65 12.17 0.37 -12.79
C LYS A 65 13.44 0.55 -11.94
N ASP A 66 14.41 1.32 -12.43
CA ASP A 66 15.72 1.48 -11.79
C ASP A 66 15.92 2.84 -11.08
N ALA A 67 14.90 3.70 -11.08
CA ALA A 67 14.98 4.98 -10.38
C ALA A 67 14.49 4.80 -8.94
N ASN A 68 15.29 5.22 -7.95
CA ASN A 68 14.89 5.17 -6.55
C ASN A 68 13.79 6.21 -6.24
N ASP A 69 13.89 7.42 -6.79
CA ASP A 69 13.05 8.55 -6.35
C ASP A 69 11.88 8.87 -7.29
N TRP A 70 11.83 8.24 -8.47
CA TRP A 70 10.83 8.52 -9.51
C TRP A 70 10.21 7.26 -10.10
N GLY A 71 9.01 7.41 -10.65
CA GLY A 71 8.29 6.38 -11.39
C GLY A 71 7.55 5.39 -10.49
N GLY A 72 6.33 5.04 -10.90
CA GLY A 72 5.45 4.13 -10.17
C GLY A 72 4.61 4.75 -9.05
N ILE A 73 3.69 3.94 -8.53
CA ILE A 73 2.84 4.26 -7.38
C ILE A 73 3.48 3.69 -6.12
N TRP A 74 3.79 4.57 -5.16
CA TRP A 74 4.34 4.19 -3.86
C TRP A 74 3.26 3.75 -2.87
N SER A 75 3.48 2.60 -2.23
CA SER A 75 2.72 2.11 -1.08
C SER A 75 3.67 1.66 0.03
N ARG A 76 3.20 1.61 1.27
CA ARG A 76 3.96 1.12 2.43
C ARG A 76 3.90 -0.40 2.53
N LYS A 77 4.97 -1.00 3.05
CA LYS A 77 5.09 -2.46 3.21
C LYS A 77 4.33 -3.01 4.42
N VAL A 78 4.30 -2.23 5.50
CA VAL A 78 3.75 -2.65 6.80
C VAL A 78 2.87 -1.55 7.38
N PRO A 79 1.87 -1.91 8.21
CA PRO A 79 0.88 -0.97 8.70
C PRO A 79 1.50 0.10 9.61
N SER A 80 2.52 -0.25 10.39
CA SER A 80 3.22 0.71 11.26
C SER A 80 3.86 1.86 10.49
N GLN A 81 4.38 1.61 9.28
CA GLN A 81 4.93 2.63 8.40
C GLN A 81 3.85 3.50 7.77
N ALA A 82 2.66 2.94 7.52
CA ALA A 82 1.50 3.70 7.07
C ALA A 82 0.99 4.62 8.18
N PHE A 83 0.81 4.12 9.40
CA PHE A 83 0.46 4.95 10.55
C PHE A 83 1.50 6.05 10.83
N TRP A 84 2.79 5.74 10.73
CA TRP A 84 3.83 6.76 10.81
C TRP A 84 3.65 7.85 9.73
N THR A 85 3.21 7.47 8.52
CA THR A 85 2.94 8.44 7.46
C THR A 85 1.71 9.30 7.78
N VAL A 86 0.66 8.71 8.35
CA VAL A 86 -0.53 9.45 8.83
C VAL A 86 -0.12 10.50 9.88
N ASP A 87 0.60 10.08 10.92
CA ASP A 87 1.07 10.97 11.98
C ASP A 87 1.99 12.07 11.41
N TYR A 88 2.93 11.70 10.53
CA TYR A 88 3.84 12.65 9.88
C TYR A 88 3.11 13.72 9.05
N MET A 89 2.06 13.34 8.32
CA MET A 89 1.28 14.30 7.53
C MET A 89 0.49 15.27 8.40
N LYS A 90 -0.08 14.76 9.50
CA LYS A 90 -0.78 15.57 10.50
C LYS A 90 0.17 16.54 11.20
N ASP A 91 1.30 16.06 11.70
CA ASP A 91 2.22 16.84 12.52
C ASP A 91 3.00 17.88 11.70
N LYS A 92 3.46 17.50 10.50
CA LYS A 92 4.34 18.37 9.68
C LYS A 92 3.59 19.27 8.72
N TYR A 93 2.47 18.81 8.18
CA TYR A 93 1.74 19.51 7.12
C TYR A 93 0.30 19.85 7.52
N SER A 94 -0.12 19.57 8.76
CA SER A 94 -1.49 19.80 9.24
C SER A 94 -2.54 19.23 8.28
N THR A 95 -2.22 18.10 7.66
CA THR A 95 -3.04 17.46 6.63
C THR A 95 -3.60 16.16 7.19
N GLU A 96 -4.93 16.07 7.25
CA GLU A 96 -5.61 14.81 7.56
C GLU A 96 -5.49 13.84 6.37
N THR A 97 -5.45 12.55 6.68
CA THR A 97 -5.19 11.50 5.68
C THR A 97 -6.10 10.30 5.90
N ARG A 98 -6.31 9.56 4.82
CA ARG A 98 -7.04 8.29 4.82
C ARG A 98 -6.07 7.16 4.56
N PHE A 99 -6.23 6.08 5.32
CA PHE A 99 -5.33 4.93 5.29
C PHE A 99 -6.09 3.70 4.79
N PHE A 100 -5.59 3.05 3.75
CA PHE A 100 -6.21 1.88 3.13
C PHE A 100 -5.28 0.67 3.07
N LEU A 101 -5.89 -0.51 3.16
CA LEU A 101 -5.35 -1.71 2.53
C LEU A 101 -5.52 -1.62 1.02
N ALA A 102 -4.49 -2.05 0.31
CA ALA A 102 -4.44 -1.92 -1.13
C ALA A 102 -3.79 -3.12 -1.82
N CYS A 103 -4.34 -3.50 -2.97
CA CYS A 103 -3.75 -4.50 -3.86
C CYS A 103 -2.80 -3.81 -4.84
N LEU A 104 -1.69 -4.49 -5.15
CA LEU A 104 -0.69 -4.01 -6.10
C LEU A 104 -0.81 -4.71 -7.45
N HIS A 105 -0.74 -3.94 -8.53
CA HIS A 105 -0.58 -4.41 -9.89
C HIS A 105 0.88 -4.21 -10.33
N ASP A 106 1.54 -5.31 -10.72
CA ASP A 106 2.93 -5.37 -11.16
C ASP A 106 3.91 -4.55 -10.30
N PRO A 107 4.16 -4.98 -9.04
CA PRO A 107 5.16 -4.36 -8.20
C PRO A 107 6.57 -4.65 -8.72
N PHE A 108 7.37 -3.60 -8.91
CA PHE A 108 8.66 -3.70 -9.60
C PHE A 108 9.85 -3.17 -8.78
N TYR A 109 9.61 -2.49 -7.66
CA TYR A 109 10.68 -1.98 -6.81
C TYR A 109 10.31 -2.08 -5.33
N TYR A 110 11.31 -2.40 -4.50
CA TYR A 110 11.15 -2.62 -3.07
C TYR A 110 12.32 -2.00 -2.31
N ASN A 111 12.05 -1.17 -1.30
CA ASN A 111 13.06 -0.72 -0.35
C ASN A 111 12.63 -1.04 1.10
N THR A 112 13.32 -0.52 2.11
CA THR A 112 13.00 -0.82 3.51
C THR A 112 11.61 -0.32 3.96
N THR A 113 11.03 0.66 3.27
CA THR A 113 9.80 1.35 3.71
C THR A 113 8.64 1.27 2.74
N GLY A 114 8.86 0.85 1.50
CA GLY A 114 7.85 0.96 0.47
C GLY A 114 8.06 0.05 -0.72
N ILE A 115 7.01 0.02 -1.52
CA ILE A 115 6.87 -0.75 -2.75
C ILE A 115 6.46 0.23 -3.84
N LYS A 116 7.07 0.13 -5.03
CA LYS A 116 6.55 0.75 -6.24
C LYS A 116 5.86 -0.28 -7.10
N SER A 117 4.76 0.14 -7.68
CA SER A 117 3.90 -0.68 -8.54
C SER A 117 3.43 0.11 -9.74
N VAL A 118 3.05 -0.60 -10.80
CA VAL A 118 2.39 -0.01 -11.97
C VAL A 118 1.01 0.51 -11.58
N GLY A 119 0.32 -0.22 -10.71
CA GLY A 119 -1.02 0.14 -10.27
C GLY A 119 -1.36 -0.25 -8.85
N VAL A 120 -2.41 0.38 -8.33
CA VAL A 120 -2.95 0.12 -7.00
C VAL A 120 -4.47 0.11 -7.02
N CYS A 121 -5.10 -0.75 -6.22
CA CYS A 121 -6.53 -0.73 -5.94
C CYS A 121 -6.74 -0.60 -4.42
N LEU A 122 -7.48 0.43 -3.98
CA LEU A 122 -7.80 0.65 -2.58
C LEU A 122 -9.10 -0.09 -2.25
N PHE A 123 -9.09 -1.03 -1.31
CA PHE A 123 -10.24 -1.91 -1.12
C PHE A 123 -10.80 -1.97 0.30
N TYR A 124 -10.06 -1.47 1.30
CA TYR A 124 -10.53 -1.44 2.67
C TYR A 124 -9.88 -0.31 3.45
N GLU A 125 -10.66 0.52 4.12
CA GLU A 125 -10.15 1.66 4.88
C GLU A 125 -9.89 1.29 6.35
N ILE A 126 -8.81 1.83 6.90
CA ILE A 126 -8.38 1.68 8.28
C ILE A 126 -8.39 3.06 8.94
N TYR A 127 -9.37 3.28 9.81
CA TYR A 127 -9.57 4.57 10.47
C TYR A 127 -8.72 4.77 11.75
N SER A 128 -8.23 3.70 12.39
CA SER A 128 -7.39 3.81 13.59
C SER A 128 -6.50 2.58 13.84
N ARG A 129 -5.60 2.67 14.83
CA ARG A 129 -4.73 1.56 15.25
C ARG A 129 -5.51 0.44 15.93
N GLU A 130 -6.56 0.79 16.65
CA GLU A 130 -7.51 -0.12 17.29
C GLU A 130 -8.30 -0.87 16.22
N HIS A 131 -8.85 -0.14 15.24
CA HIS A 131 -9.52 -0.75 14.09
C HIS A 131 -8.60 -1.68 13.30
N TRP A 132 -7.33 -1.29 13.08
CA TRP A 132 -6.35 -2.20 12.48
C TRP A 132 -6.12 -3.45 13.32
N SER A 133 -6.05 -3.32 14.64
CA SER A 133 -5.85 -4.45 15.54
C SER A 133 -7.02 -5.44 15.47
N GLU A 134 -8.25 -4.96 15.35
CA GLU A 134 -9.45 -5.76 15.15
C GLU A 134 -9.43 -6.48 13.80
N VAL A 135 -9.13 -5.76 12.71
CA VAL A 135 -9.02 -6.31 11.35
C VAL A 135 -7.91 -7.37 11.29
N ASN A 136 -6.73 -7.07 11.80
CA ASN A 136 -5.58 -7.99 11.81
C ASN A 136 -5.80 -9.20 12.73
N SER A 137 -6.52 -9.04 13.84
CA SER A 137 -6.90 -10.18 14.69
C SER A 137 -7.89 -11.09 13.97
N SER A 138 -8.88 -10.52 13.29
CA SER A 138 -9.82 -11.27 12.44
C SER A 138 -9.09 -12.02 11.32
N TRP A 139 -8.09 -11.39 10.68
CA TRP A 139 -7.21 -12.03 9.68
C TRP A 139 -6.39 -13.20 10.22
N ARG A 140 -6.03 -13.19 11.51
CA ARG A 140 -5.19 -14.23 12.12
C ARG A 140 -6.00 -15.37 12.72
N GLN A 141 -7.20 -15.09 13.23
CA GLN A 141 -8.07 -16.08 13.88
C GLN A 141 -8.89 -16.88 12.87
N GLY A 142 -9.22 -16.30 11.72
CA GLY A 142 -9.76 -17.05 10.58
C GLY A 142 -8.64 -17.73 9.81
N GLY A 143 -8.58 -19.06 9.81
CA GLY A 143 -7.67 -19.84 8.94
C GLY A 143 -7.85 -19.57 7.43
N SER A 144 -8.79 -18.71 7.05
CA SER A 144 -9.22 -18.42 5.68
C SER A 144 -9.74 -16.97 5.57
N GLY A 145 -8.94 -16.06 5.01
CA GLY A 145 -9.38 -14.83 4.31
C GLY A 145 -10.12 -13.75 5.12
N LEU A 146 -10.06 -12.51 4.64
CA LEU A 146 -10.98 -11.45 5.08
C LEU A 146 -12.35 -11.73 4.43
N PHE A 147 -13.42 -11.83 5.20
CA PHE A 147 -14.77 -11.73 4.64
C PHE A 147 -15.07 -10.24 4.47
N ILE A 148 -14.87 -9.70 3.27
CA ILE A 148 -15.40 -8.39 2.88
C ILE A 148 -16.83 -8.68 2.40
N PRO A 149 -17.89 -8.21 3.09
CA PRO A 149 -19.26 -8.48 2.68
C PRO A 149 -19.50 -8.01 1.22
N ASP A 150 -20.07 -8.92 0.43
CA ASP A 150 -20.32 -9.01 -1.03
C ASP A 150 -20.54 -7.69 -1.82
N GLU A 151 -20.08 -7.53 -3.08
CA GLU A 151 -20.30 -8.43 -4.23
C GLU A 151 -19.10 -8.62 -5.20
N LYS A 152 -17.86 -8.18 -4.90
CA LYS A 152 -16.77 -8.13 -5.92
C LYS A 152 -15.42 -8.72 -5.55
N ILE A 153 -15.28 -9.38 -4.40
CA ILE A 153 -13.97 -9.77 -3.88
C ILE A 153 -14.05 -11.13 -3.16
N THR A 154 -13.73 -12.22 -3.85
CA THR A 154 -13.60 -13.57 -3.23
C THR A 154 -12.15 -13.83 -2.82
N ILE A 155 -11.91 -13.98 -1.51
CA ILE A 155 -10.58 -14.23 -0.91
C ILE A 155 -10.47 -15.68 -0.47
N SER A 156 -9.76 -16.49 -1.24
CA SER A 156 -9.31 -17.84 -0.85
C SER A 156 -7.82 -17.87 -0.50
N ARG A 157 -7.35 -18.93 0.17
CA ARG A 157 -5.92 -19.26 0.32
C ARG A 157 -5.62 -20.49 -0.52
N ILE A 158 -4.45 -20.55 -1.13
CA ILE A 158 -3.89 -21.79 -1.68
C ILE A 158 -3.15 -22.49 -0.54
N GLU A 159 -3.43 -23.78 -0.37
CA GLU A 159 -2.84 -24.69 0.63
C GLU A 159 -1.31 -24.81 0.51
#